data_AF-A0A7W2FSI3-F1
#
_entry.id   AF-A0A7W2FSI3-F1
#
_cell.length_a   1.000
_cell.length_b   1.000
_cell.length_c   1.000
_cell.angle_alpha   90.00
_cell.angle_beta   90.00
_cell.angle_gamma   90.00
#
_symmetry.space_group_name_H-M   'P 1'
#
loop_
_entity.id
_entity.type
_entity.pdbx_description
1 polymer ?
#
loop_
_entity_poly.entity_id
_entity_poly.type
_entity_poly.pdbx_seq_one_letter_code
_entity_poly.pdbx_strand_id
1 'polypeptide(L)'
;MAALKGLVDFQLKNANELSELLKKEQVAIAQRVSKEIEALAHAKNTLVIQLQQTDERIGRHPDVESLNSDPELSPIVEQIRTTVAECQQLNDINGQALQRAQLSFNQLNNLMKQSQGRMGMTYTAKGHTRNVSTLGTNLKA
;
A
#
# COMPACT_ATOMS: atom_id res chain seq x y z
N MET A 1 29.35 6.12 -21.17
CA MET A 1 28.26 6.93 -21.77
C MET A 1 26.98 6.15 -22.16
N ALA A 2 26.90 5.35 -23.23
CA ALA A 2 25.61 4.73 -23.64
C ALA A 2 24.99 3.78 -22.59
N ALA A 3 25.83 3.06 -21.84
CA ALA A 3 25.38 2.17 -20.77
C ALA A 3 24.76 2.90 -19.57
N LEU A 4 25.28 4.09 -19.23
CA LEU A 4 24.77 4.89 -18.11
C LEU A 4 23.43 5.54 -18.45
N LYS A 5 23.30 6.13 -19.65
CA LYS A 5 22.04 6.70 -20.13
C LYS A 5 20.91 5.66 -20.10
N GLY A 6 21.18 4.44 -20.56
CA GLY A 6 20.21 3.34 -20.49
C GLY A 6 19.81 2.93 -19.07
N LEU A 7 20.72 3.02 -18.08
CA LEU A 7 20.37 2.76 -16.67
C LEU A 7 19.48 3.87 -16.09
N VAL A 8 19.78 5.13 -16.41
CA VAL A 8 18.99 6.29 -15.96
C VAL A 8 17.60 6.28 -16.59
N ASP A 9 17.49 6.01 -17.90
CA ASP A 9 16.21 5.86 -18.59
C ASP A 9 15.38 4.71 -18.01
N PHE A 10 16.03 3.59 -17.67
CA PHE A 10 15.37 2.48 -17.01
C PHE A 10 14.88 2.84 -15.60
N GLN A 11 15.66 3.60 -14.84
CA GLN A 11 15.27 4.11 -13.52
C GLN A 11 14.05 5.03 -13.62
N LEU A 12 14.03 5.94 -14.61
CA LEU A 12 12.88 6.82 -14.86
C LEU A 12 11.62 6.01 -15.20
N LYS A 13 11.75 5.00 -16.06
CA LYS A 13 10.64 4.12 -16.39
C LYS A 13 10.07 3.42 -15.14
N ASN A 14 10.95 2.83 -14.31
CA ASN A 14 10.52 2.15 -13.08
C ASN A 14 9.85 3.11 -12.09
N ALA A 15 10.34 4.35 -11.97
CA ALA A 15 9.74 5.36 -11.10
C ALA A 15 8.33 5.76 -11.58
N ASN A 16 8.13 5.90 -12.89
CA ASN A 16 6.82 6.16 -13.48
C ASN A 16 5.85 4.99 -13.29
N GLU A 17 6.32 3.75 -13.52
CA GLU A 17 5.51 2.54 -13.27
C GLU A 17 5.10 2.43 -11.80
N LEU A 18 6.00 2.78 -10.86
CA LEU A 18 5.69 2.82 -9.44
C LEU A 18 4.63 3.90 -9.12
N SER A 19 4.73 5.08 -9.71
CA SER A 19 3.74 6.16 -9.54
C SER A 19 2.35 5.72 -10.02
N GLU A 20 2.26 5.08 -11.19
CA GLU A 20 0.99 4.54 -11.69
C GLU A 20 0.44 3.44 -10.78
N LEU A 21 1.30 2.56 -10.28
CA LEU A 21 0.92 1.50 -9.36
C LEU A 21 0.34 2.08 -8.06
N LEU A 22 0.97 3.10 -7.49
CA LEU A 22 0.49 3.77 -6.27
C LEU A 22 -0.87 4.45 -6.48
N LYS A 23 -1.13 5.00 -7.67
CA LYS A 23 -2.47 5.53 -8.03
C LYS A 23 -3.51 4.41 -8.08
N LYS A 24 -3.17 3.25 -8.66
CA LYS A 24 -4.06 2.07 -8.65
C LYS A 24 -4.30 1.55 -7.23
N GLU A 25 -3.26 1.53 -6.40
CA GLU A 25 -3.35 1.15 -4.98
C GLU A 25 -4.30 2.07 -4.22
N GLN A 26 -4.23 3.38 -4.47
CA GLN A 26 -5.14 4.36 -3.87
C GLN A 26 -6.62 4.03 -4.19
N VAL A 27 -6.91 3.70 -5.45
CA VAL A 27 -8.26 3.32 -5.90
C VAL A 27 -8.69 2.00 -5.25
N ALA A 28 -7.83 0.99 -5.23
CA ALA A 28 -8.13 -0.32 -4.62
C ALA A 28 -8.39 -0.20 -3.11
N ILE A 29 -7.63 0.65 -2.40
CA ILE A 29 -7.85 0.97 -0.97
C ILE A 29 -9.20 1.65 -0.78
N ALA A 30 -9.53 2.65 -1.62
CA ALA A 30 -10.81 3.36 -1.55
C ALA A 30 -12.00 2.41 -1.78
N GLN A 31 -11.87 1.47 -2.73
CA GLN A 31 -12.87 0.45 -3.03
C GLN A 31 -12.86 -0.74 -2.05
N ARG A 32 -11.89 -0.81 -1.14
CA ARG A 32 -11.71 -1.88 -0.14
C ARG A 32 -11.57 -3.28 -0.75
N VAL A 33 -10.96 -3.38 -1.94
CA VAL A 33 -10.77 -4.65 -2.66
C VAL A 33 -9.50 -5.35 -2.16
N SER A 34 -9.64 -6.17 -1.12
CA SER A 34 -8.48 -6.79 -0.42
C SER A 34 -7.55 -7.58 -1.33
N LYS A 35 -8.09 -8.33 -2.29
CA LYS A 35 -7.31 -9.13 -3.25
C LYS A 35 -6.45 -8.26 -4.19
N GLU A 36 -6.98 -7.11 -4.62
CA GLU A 36 -6.23 -6.17 -5.46
C GLU A 36 -5.15 -5.45 -4.67
N ILE A 37 -5.45 -5.06 -3.42
CA ILE A 37 -4.46 -4.43 -2.52
C ILE A 37 -3.26 -5.37 -2.32
N GLU A 38 -3.50 -6.67 -2.09
CA GLU A 38 -2.43 -7.66 -1.95
C GLU A 38 -1.59 -7.82 -3.23
N ALA A 39 -2.24 -7.97 -4.38
CA ALA A 39 -1.55 -8.07 -5.67
C ALA A 39 -0.70 -6.82 -5.98
N LEU A 40 -1.24 -5.62 -5.71
CA LEU A 40 -0.53 -4.36 -5.88
C LEU A 40 0.64 -4.23 -4.90
N ALA A 41 0.50 -4.69 -3.66
CA ALA A 41 1.59 -4.68 -2.68
C ALA A 41 2.78 -5.56 -3.14
N HIS A 42 2.52 -6.74 -3.71
CA HIS A 42 3.56 -7.58 -4.29
C HIS A 42 4.27 -6.92 -5.48
N ALA A 43 3.50 -6.35 -6.40
CA ALA A 43 4.05 -5.64 -7.56
C ALA A 43 4.87 -4.40 -7.14
N LYS A 44 4.39 -3.65 -6.13
CA LYS A 44 5.13 -2.54 -5.52
C LYS A 44 6.48 -2.98 -4.98
N ASN A 45 6.52 -4.08 -4.23
CA ASN A 45 7.75 -4.60 -3.65
C ASN A 45 8.78 -4.95 -4.72
N THR A 46 8.35 -5.62 -5.80
CA THR A 46 9.20 -5.92 -6.95
C THR A 46 9.79 -4.66 -7.59
N LEU A 47 8.96 -3.64 -7.85
CA LEU A 47 9.43 -2.38 -8.44
C LEU A 47 10.40 -1.62 -7.53
N VAL A 48 10.15 -1.60 -6.21
CA VAL A 48 11.06 -0.97 -5.23
C VAL A 48 12.42 -1.68 -5.22
N ILE A 49 12.44 -3.01 -5.23
CA ILE A 49 13.69 -3.77 -5.32
C ILE A 49 14.43 -3.46 -6.63
N GLN A 50 13.71 -3.40 -7.76
CA GLN A 50 14.30 -3.06 -9.05
C GLN A 50 14.89 -1.64 -9.09
N LEU A 51 14.19 -0.67 -8.52
CA LEU A 51 14.66 0.71 -8.36
C LEU A 51 15.94 0.75 -7.52
N GLN A 52 15.97 0.02 -6.39
CA GLN A 52 17.15 -0.04 -5.52
C GLN A 52 18.34 -0.70 -6.22
N GLN A 53 18.14 -1.82 -6.89
CA GLN A 53 19.20 -2.52 -7.64
C GLN A 53 19.74 -1.66 -8.78
N THR A 54 18.87 -0.95 -9.48
CA THR A 54 19.29 -0.06 -10.57
C THR A 54 20.04 1.15 -10.01
N ASP A 55 19.60 1.72 -8.89
CA ASP A 55 20.29 2.82 -8.20
C ASP A 55 21.68 2.39 -7.72
N GLU A 56 21.83 1.19 -7.14
CA GLU A 56 23.14 0.63 -6.78
C GLU A 56 24.05 0.46 -8.00
N ARG A 57 23.50 0.00 -9.14
CA ARG A 57 24.26 -0.15 -10.38
C ARG A 57 24.69 1.19 -10.94
N ILE A 58 23.82 2.20 -10.85
CA ILE A 58 24.15 3.57 -11.20
C ILE A 58 25.28 4.03 -10.29
N GLY A 59 25.14 3.97 -8.96
CA GLY A 59 26.13 4.43 -7.99
C GLY A 59 27.51 3.75 -8.06
N ARG A 60 27.60 2.51 -8.58
CA ARG A 60 28.87 1.81 -8.83
C ARG A 60 29.50 2.15 -10.19
N HIS A 61 28.80 2.89 -11.06
CA HIS A 61 29.28 3.20 -12.39
C HIS A 61 30.41 4.25 -12.33
N PRO A 62 31.52 4.09 -13.09
CA PRO A 62 32.64 5.04 -13.06
C PRO A 62 32.25 6.45 -13.53
N ASP A 63 31.29 6.54 -14.45
CA ASP A 63 30.77 7.82 -14.98
C ASP A 63 29.68 8.46 -14.07
N VAL A 64 29.50 8.09 -12.79
CA VAL A 64 28.42 8.65 -11.94
C VAL A 64 28.49 10.17 -11.81
N GLU A 65 29.69 10.75 -11.75
CA GLU A 65 29.86 12.20 -11.65
C GLU A 65 29.32 12.92 -12.90
N SER A 66 29.30 12.23 -14.05
CA SER A 66 28.72 12.79 -15.28
C SER A 66 27.20 12.95 -15.21
N LEU A 67 26.51 12.31 -14.25
CA LEU A 67 25.07 12.52 -14.04
C LEU A 67 24.74 13.96 -13.65
N ASN A 68 25.65 14.64 -12.96
CA ASN A 68 25.46 16.04 -12.55
C ASN A 68 26.12 17.01 -13.54
N SER A 69 27.15 16.57 -14.27
CA SER A 69 27.91 17.41 -15.19
C SER A 69 27.41 17.39 -16.63
N ASP A 70 26.70 16.32 -17.04
CA ASP A 70 26.18 16.17 -18.41
C ASP A 70 24.81 16.86 -18.54
N PRO A 71 24.68 17.87 -19.43
CA PRO A 71 23.42 18.58 -19.65
C PRO A 71 22.29 17.71 -20.21
N GLU A 72 22.56 16.53 -20.79
CA GLU A 72 21.52 15.59 -21.21
C GLU A 72 20.99 14.72 -20.06
N LEU A 73 21.84 14.36 -19.09
CA LEU A 73 21.50 13.40 -18.03
C LEU A 73 20.98 14.09 -16.77
N SER A 74 21.50 15.27 -16.44
CA SER A 74 21.08 16.10 -15.32
C SER A 74 19.55 16.31 -15.24
N PRO A 75 18.84 16.71 -16.33
CA PRO A 75 17.39 16.87 -16.27
C PRO A 75 16.63 15.56 -16.04
N ILE A 76 17.16 14.43 -16.54
CA ILE A 76 16.53 13.11 -16.35
C ILE A 76 16.66 12.68 -14.88
N VAL A 77 17.83 12.92 -14.27
CA VAL A 77 18.05 12.66 -12.84
C VAL A 77 17.15 13.52 -11.97
N GLU A 78 16.96 14.79 -12.31
CA GLU A 78 16.03 15.68 -11.60
C GLU A 78 14.58 15.20 -11.72
N GLN A 79 14.17 14.74 -12.90
CA GLN A 79 12.85 14.13 -13.10
C GLN A 79 12.67 12.88 -12.24
N ILE A 80 13.65 11.96 -12.23
CA ILE A 80 13.62 10.77 -11.38
C ILE A 80 13.44 11.14 -9.91
N ARG A 81 14.23 12.10 -9.41
CA ARG A 81 14.13 12.56 -8.02
C ARG A 81 12.75 13.11 -7.70
N THR A 82 12.18 13.90 -8.60
CA THR A 82 10.84 14.46 -8.46
C THR A 82 9.79 13.36 -8.42
N THR A 83 9.81 12.43 -9.38
CA THR A 83 8.86 11.31 -9.43
C THR A 83 8.98 10.40 -8.21
N VAL A 84 10.20 10.12 -7.73
CA VAL A 84 10.40 9.32 -6.52
C VAL A 84 9.88 10.02 -5.28
N ALA A 85 10.07 11.34 -5.16
CA ALA A 85 9.51 12.13 -4.07
C ALA A 85 7.97 12.10 -4.09
N GLU A 86 7.36 12.21 -5.27
CA GLU A 86 5.91 12.05 -5.43
C GLU A 86 5.44 10.63 -5.05
N CYS A 87 6.18 9.59 -5.46
CA CYS A 87 5.89 8.21 -5.07
C CYS A 87 5.94 8.03 -3.54
N GLN A 88 6.91 8.63 -2.87
CA GLN A 88 7.00 8.59 -1.41
C GLN A 88 5.77 9.22 -0.76
N GLN A 89 5.36 10.41 -1.24
CA GLN A 89 4.16 11.08 -0.72
C GLN A 89 2.89 10.25 -0.95
N LEU A 90 2.71 9.68 -2.15
CA LEU A 90 1.57 8.83 -2.47
C LEU A 90 1.55 7.57 -1.60
N ASN A 91 2.69 6.94 -1.38
CA ASN A 91 2.80 5.76 -0.53
C ASN A 91 2.46 6.08 0.94
N ASP A 92 2.86 7.25 1.45
CA ASP A 92 2.50 7.69 2.80
C ASP A 92 0.98 7.94 2.94
N ILE A 93 0.37 8.58 1.94
CA ILE A 93 -1.08 8.79 1.88
C ILE A 93 -1.83 7.46 1.85
N ASN A 94 -1.39 6.51 1.02
CA ASN A 94 -1.97 5.17 0.92
C ASN A 94 -1.80 4.39 2.23
N GLY A 95 -0.63 4.47 2.87
CA GLY A 95 -0.37 3.85 4.17
C GLY A 95 -1.31 4.36 5.27
N GLN A 96 -1.51 5.68 5.34
CA GLN A 96 -2.48 6.26 6.28
C GLN A 96 -3.92 5.83 5.97
N ALA A 97 -4.30 5.75 4.69
CA ALA A 97 -5.63 5.30 4.29
C ALA A 97 -5.89 3.84 4.71
N LEU A 98 -4.88 2.97 4.53
CA LEU A 98 -4.94 1.57 4.93
C LEU A 98 -5.04 1.43 6.45
N GLN A 99 -4.24 2.18 7.20
CA GLN A 99 -4.29 2.19 8.67
C GLN A 99 -5.66 2.64 9.20
N ARG A 100 -6.24 3.70 8.62
CA ARG A 100 -7.60 4.16 8.96
C ARG A 100 -8.64 3.09 8.66
N ALA A 101 -8.54 2.42 7.50
CA ALA A 101 -9.44 1.32 7.15
C ALA A 101 -9.37 0.17 8.18
N GLN A 102 -8.16 -0.23 8.58
CA GLN A 102 -7.94 -1.26 9.58
C GLN A 102 -8.50 -0.88 10.96
N LEU A 103 -8.28 0.35 11.42
CA LEU A 103 -8.84 0.84 12.69
C LEU A 103 -10.37 0.82 12.68
N SER A 104 -10.99 1.29 11.59
CA SER A 104 -12.45 1.28 11.45
C SER A 104 -13.02 -0.14 11.50
N PHE A 105 -12.34 -1.09 10.86
CA PHE A 105 -12.74 -2.51 10.86
C PHE A 105 -12.61 -3.13 12.25
N ASN A 106 -11.51 -2.85 12.96
CA ASN A 106 -11.30 -3.34 14.32
C ASN A 106 -12.36 -2.79 15.29
N GLN A 107 -12.70 -1.50 15.17
CA GLN A 107 -13.77 -0.89 15.97
C GLN A 107 -15.12 -1.58 15.72
N LEU A 108 -15.49 -1.80 14.45
CA LEU A 108 -16.72 -2.51 14.09
C LEU A 108 -16.74 -3.94 14.65
N ASN A 109 -15.63 -4.67 14.52
CA ASN A 109 -15.51 -6.04 15.02
C ASN A 109 -15.65 -6.08 16.55
N ASN A 110 -15.05 -5.12 17.26
CA ASN A 110 -15.20 -4.98 18.71
C ASN A 110 -16.66 -4.69 19.10
N LEU A 111 -17.35 -3.79 18.38
CA LEU A 111 -18.77 -3.52 18.59
C LEU A 111 -19.66 -4.75 18.34
N MET A 112 -19.37 -5.53 17.28
CA MET A 112 -20.08 -6.78 16.99
C MET A 112 -19.90 -7.81 18.12
N LYS A 113 -18.67 -7.99 18.62
CA LYS A 113 -18.38 -8.89 19.75
C LYS A 113 -19.07 -8.43 21.03
N GLN A 114 -19.08 -7.12 21.32
CA GLN A 114 -19.81 -6.56 22.46
C GLN A 114 -21.33 -6.74 22.34
N SER A 115 -21.89 -6.57 21.14
CA SER A 115 -23.31 -6.80 20.85
C SER A 115 -23.70 -8.27 21.03
N GLN A 116 -22.90 -9.20 20.49
CA GLN A 116 -23.11 -10.64 20.66
C GLN A 116 -22.96 -11.08 22.14
N GLY A 117 -22.02 -10.49 22.88
CA GLY A 117 -21.87 -10.71 24.32
C GLY A 117 -23.02 -10.16 25.16
N ARG A 118 -23.68 -9.08 24.72
CA ARG A 118 -24.88 -8.52 25.39
C ARG A 118 -26.18 -9.24 25.02
N MET A 119 -26.27 -9.87 23.86
CA MET A 119 -27.42 -10.73 23.48
C MET A 119 -27.56 -12.00 24.36
N GLY A 120 -26.52 -12.36 25.13
CA GLY A 120 -26.57 -13.42 26.14
C GLY A 120 -26.88 -12.96 27.57
N MET A 121 -27.07 -11.66 27.80
CA MET A 121 -27.22 -11.06 29.14
C MET A 121 -28.51 -10.23 29.23
N THR A 122 -29.64 -10.80 28.82
CA THR A 122 -30.93 -10.35 29.32
C THR A 122 -31.13 -10.96 30.70
N TYR A 123 -30.92 -10.14 31.74
CA TYR A 123 -31.39 -10.43 33.08
C TYR A 123 -32.88 -10.78 33.01
N THR A 124 -33.22 -12.06 33.09
CA THR A 124 -34.56 -12.42 33.53
C THR A 124 -34.56 -12.27 35.05
N ALA A 125 -35.51 -11.51 35.59
CA ALA A 125 -35.64 -11.22 37.01
C ALA A 125 -36.00 -12.46 37.88
N LYS A 126 -35.62 -13.68 37.47
CA LYS A 126 -35.97 -14.96 38.11
C LYS A 126 -34.83 -15.98 38.22
N GLY A 127 -33.57 -15.57 38.02
CA GLY A 127 -32.41 -16.32 38.50
C GLY A 127 -32.26 -17.76 38.01
N HIS A 128 -32.63 -18.07 36.76
CA HIS A 128 -32.30 -19.36 36.14
C HIS A 128 -31.68 -19.13 34.76
N THR A 129 -30.37 -19.32 34.66
CA THR A 129 -29.62 -19.32 33.40
C THR A 129 -29.87 -20.62 32.65
N ARG A 130 -30.74 -20.58 31.63
CA ARG A 130 -30.84 -21.67 30.65
C ARG A 130 -30.05 -21.28 29.41
N ASN A 131 -28.93 -21.95 29.20
CA ASN A 131 -28.13 -21.83 27.99
C ASN A 131 -28.86 -22.57 26.85
N VAL A 132 -29.89 -21.93 26.28
CA VAL A 132 -30.54 -22.43 25.07
C VAL A 132 -29.76 -21.93 23.86
N SER A 133 -28.74 -22.71 23.51
CA SER A 133 -28.25 -22.77 22.14
C SER A 133 -29.38 -23.29 21.27
N THR A 134 -30.17 -22.37 20.72
CA THR A 134 -30.92 -22.66 19.51
C THR A 134 -30.36 -21.72 18.48
N LEU A 135 -29.55 -22.31 17.60
CA LEU A 135 -29.02 -21.79 16.36
C LEU A 135 -30.13 -21.08 15.55
N GLY A 136 -30.40 -19.83 15.93
CA GLY A 136 -31.31 -18.92 15.27
C GLY A 136 -30.61 -18.30 14.07
N THR A 137 -30.30 -19.13 13.08
CA THR A 137 -30.01 -18.71 11.71
C THR A 137 -31.23 -17.96 11.17
N ASN A 138 -31.27 -16.65 11.37
CA ASN A 138 -32.16 -15.75 10.63
C ASN A 138 -31.34 -14.55 10.15
N LEU A 139 -30.40 -14.85 9.25
CA LEU A 139 -29.95 -13.89 8.25
C LEU A 139 -31.07 -13.72 7.21
N LYS A 140 -31.55 -12.50 7.01
CA LYS A 140 -32.18 -12.07 5.76
C LYS A 140 -31.75 -10.64 5.42
N ALA A 141 -31.21 -10.53 4.20
CA ALA A 141 -30.98 -9.38 3.31
C ALA A 141 -30.68 -8.02 3.96
#